data_AF-A0AAN6I2Z1-F1
#
_entry.id   AF-A0AAN6I2Z1-F1
#
_cell.length_a   1.000
_cell.length_b   1.000
_cell.length_c   1.000
_cell.angle_alpha   90.00
_cell.angle_beta   90.00
_cell.angle_gamma   90.00
#
_symmetry.space_group_name_H-M   'P 1'
#
loop_
_entity.id
_entity.type
_entity.pdbx_description
1 polymer ?
#
loop_
_entity_poly.entity_id
_entity_poly.type
_entity_poly.pdbx_seq_one_letter_code
_entity_poly.pdbx_strand_id
1 'polypeptide(L)'
;MIFVLKDIKNYVSQPVKRVGIPKANGKIRYLGIPSIKDRCFQALFALALAPVAEVKGELHSYAFRPGRSQRDAVSMVYFYLYINKNLKETLIPRYVIDADIKGFFDNIDHK
;
A
#
# COMPACT_ATOMS: atom_id res chain seq x y z
N MET A 1 6.71 23.79 -11.20
CA MET A 1 5.91 22.62 -11.62
C MET A 1 5.92 22.39 -13.14
N ILE A 2 5.89 23.45 -13.97
CA ILE A 2 5.83 23.35 -15.45
C ILE A 2 7.08 22.71 -16.09
N PHE A 3 8.28 22.87 -15.51
CA PHE A 3 9.53 22.31 -16.08
C PHE A 3 9.61 20.78 -16.06
N VAL A 4 8.86 20.10 -15.19
CA VAL A 4 8.94 18.63 -15.02
C VAL A 4 8.23 17.88 -16.17
N LEU A 5 7.23 18.49 -16.80
CA LEU A 5 6.38 17.82 -17.80
C LEU A 5 7.02 17.74 -19.19
N LYS A 6 7.94 18.64 -19.55
CA LYS A 6 8.54 18.68 -20.90
C LYS A 6 9.38 17.44 -21.22
N ASP A 7 9.95 16.78 -20.22
CA ASP A 7 10.89 15.67 -20.42
C ASP A 7 10.28 14.27 -20.19
N ILE A 8 8.99 14.15 -19.87
CA ILE A 8 8.43 12.88 -19.35
C ILE A 8 8.49 11.73 -20.37
N LYS A 9 8.34 12.03 -21.67
CA LYS A 9 8.31 11.00 -22.73
C LYS A 9 9.64 10.30 -22.95
N ASN A 10 10.75 11.00 -22.71
CA ASN A 10 12.11 10.48 -22.88
C ASN A 10 12.82 10.31 -21.53
N TYR A 11 12.07 10.38 -20.42
CA TYR A 11 12.64 10.28 -19.10
C TYR A 11 13.05 8.84 -18.79
N VAL A 12 14.31 8.66 -18.39
CA VAL A 12 14.83 7.39 -17.89
C VAL A 12 15.09 7.53 -16.39
N SER A 13 14.45 6.68 -15.59
CA SER A 13 14.63 6.67 -14.13
C SER A 13 16.04 6.27 -13.73
N GLN A 14 16.57 6.87 -12.67
CA GLN A 14 17.87 6.46 -12.14
C GLN A 14 17.74 5.19 -11.29
N PRO A 15 18.81 4.37 -11.19
CA PRO A 15 18.84 3.24 -10.27
C PRO A 15 18.58 3.68 -8.82
N VAL A 16 17.77 2.92 -8.08
CA VAL A 16 17.48 3.19 -6.67
C VAL A 16 18.70 2.91 -5.78
N LYS A 17 19.00 3.82 -4.84
CA LYS A 17 20.07 3.63 -3.86
C LYS A 17 19.62 2.68 -2.76
N ARG A 18 20.34 1.57 -2.56
CA ARG A 18 20.10 0.65 -1.43
C ARG A 18 20.72 1.20 -0.15
N VAL A 19 19.91 1.35 0.91
CA VAL A 19 20.37 1.81 2.23
C VAL A 19 19.87 0.84 3.30
N GLY A 20 20.79 0.29 4.09
CA GLY A 20 20.45 -0.58 5.22
C GLY A 20 20.12 0.23 6.47
N ILE A 21 18.97 -0.06 7.08
CA ILE A 21 18.61 0.46 8.41
C ILE A 21 18.46 -0.72 9.39
N PRO A 22 18.88 -0.57 10.66
CA PRO A 22 18.72 -1.62 11.65
C PRO A 22 17.23 -1.82 11.99
N LYS A 23 16.81 -3.07 12.14
CA LYS A 23 15.54 -3.43 12.78
C LYS A 23 15.77 -3.67 14.29
N ALA A 24 14.70 -3.56 15.06
CA ALA A 24 14.70 -3.87 16.50
C ALA A 24 15.14 -5.31 16.82
N ASN A 25 15.01 -6.25 15.86
CA ASN A 25 15.39 -7.64 16.02
C ASN A 25 16.82 -7.96 15.53
N GLY A 26 17.68 -6.95 15.36
CA GLY A 26 19.08 -7.10 14.94
C GLY A 26 19.29 -7.39 13.45
N LYS A 27 18.22 -7.61 12.67
CA LYS A 27 18.31 -7.76 11.20
C LYS A 27 18.40 -6.40 10.49
N ILE A 28 18.95 -6.38 9.28
CA ILE A 28 18.98 -5.17 8.43
C ILE A 28 17.75 -5.14 7.53
N ARG A 29 17.10 -3.97 7.41
CA ARG A 29 16.09 -3.67 6.38
C ARG A 29 16.73 -2.79 5.31
N TYR A 30 16.77 -3.28 4.08
CA TYR A 30 17.21 -2.47 2.94
C TYR A 30 16.07 -1.62 2.38
N LEU A 31 16.25 -0.31 2.36
CA LEU A 31 15.39 0.64 1.66
C LEU A 31 15.93 0.87 0.24
N GLY A 32 15.04 0.99 -0.75
CA GLY A 32 15.36 1.53 -2.07
C GLY A 32 15.00 3.01 -2.10
N ILE A 33 16.00 3.89 -2.16
CA ILE A 33 15.81 5.34 -2.16
C ILE A 33 15.98 5.86 -3.59
N PRO A 34 14.91 6.32 -4.27
CA PRO A 34 15.01 6.92 -5.60
C PRO A 34 15.66 8.31 -5.55
N SER A 35 16.10 8.82 -6.70
CA SER A 35 16.58 10.21 -6.81
C SER A 35 15.46 11.20 -6.48
N ILE A 36 15.81 12.47 -6.20
CA ILE A 36 14.78 13.50 -5.96
C ILE A 36 13.87 13.68 -7.19
N LYS A 37 14.44 13.60 -8.40
CA LYS A 37 13.71 13.71 -9.67
C LYS A 37 12.71 12.55 -9.82
N ASP A 38 13.15 11.32 -9.53
CA ASP A 38 12.27 10.15 -9.55
C ASP A 38 11.14 10.27 -8.53
N ARG A 39 11.43 10.71 -7.29
CA ARG A 39 10.38 10.91 -6.27
C ARG A 39 9.36 11.97 -6.68
N CYS A 40 9.80 13.05 -7.34
CA CYS A 40 8.89 14.05 -7.88
C CYS A 40 7.96 13.47 -8.97
N PHE A 41 8.49 12.67 -9.89
CA PHE A 41 7.67 11.99 -10.90
C PHE A 41 6.72 10.97 -10.26
N GLN A 42 7.22 10.12 -9.36
CA GLN A 42 6.41 9.15 -8.63
C GLN A 42 5.27 9.84 -7.87
N ALA A 43 5.54 10.96 -7.19
CA ALA A 43 4.51 11.74 -6.51
C ALA A 43 3.47 12.32 -7.48
N LEU A 44 3.91 12.85 -8.63
CA LEU A 44 3.02 13.36 -9.67
C LEU A 44 2.08 12.25 -10.19
N PHE A 45 2.64 11.08 -10.54
CA PHE A 45 1.85 9.93 -11.00
C PHE A 45 0.94 9.38 -9.90
N ALA A 46 1.41 9.33 -8.64
CA ALA A 46 0.59 8.91 -7.51
C ALA A 46 -0.63 9.81 -7.33
N LEU A 47 -0.46 11.13 -7.42
CA LEU A 47 -1.58 12.08 -7.36
C LEU A 47 -2.55 11.89 -8.54
N ALA A 48 -2.05 11.65 -9.74
CA ALA A 48 -2.89 11.40 -10.92
C ALA A 48 -3.68 10.08 -10.81
N LEU A 49 -3.08 9.03 -10.22
CA LEU A 49 -3.68 7.70 -10.09
C LEU A 49 -4.58 7.57 -8.85
N ALA A 50 -4.37 8.38 -7.81
CA ALA A 50 -5.09 8.27 -6.55
C ALA A 50 -6.63 8.26 -6.68
N PRO A 51 -7.28 9.12 -7.50
CA PRO A 51 -8.73 9.10 -7.65
C PRO A 51 -9.23 7.79 -8.27
N VAL A 52 -8.51 7.27 -9.26
CA VAL A 52 -8.85 6.00 -9.93
C VAL A 52 -8.68 4.83 -8.97
N ALA A 53 -7.59 4.82 -8.21
CA ALA A 53 -7.32 3.80 -7.19
C ALA A 53 -8.36 3.82 -6.07
N GLU A 54 -8.85 5.00 -5.66
CA GLU A 54 -9.87 5.10 -4.61
C GLU A 54 -11.24 4.60 -5.10
N VAL A 55 -11.63 4.97 -6.32
CA VAL A 55 -12.93 4.56 -6.90
C VAL A 55 -12.95 3.06 -7.24
N LYS A 56 -11.83 2.51 -7.72
CA LYS A 56 -11.73 1.07 -8.08
C LYS A 56 -11.28 0.18 -6.92
N GLY A 57 -10.79 0.76 -5.83
CA GLY A 57 -10.25 0.02 -4.70
C GLY A 57 -11.33 -0.73 -3.91
N GLU A 58 -10.99 -1.91 -3.39
CA GLU A 58 -11.91 -2.73 -2.61
C GLU A 58 -12.29 -2.05 -1.27
N LEU A 59 -13.53 -2.23 -0.82
CA LEU A 59 -14.10 -1.53 0.32
C LEU A 59 -13.37 -1.83 1.65
N HIS A 60 -12.94 -3.07 1.87
CA HIS A 60 -12.20 -3.54 3.05
C HIS A 60 -10.67 -3.51 2.86
N SER A 61 -10.18 -2.73 1.91
CA SER A 61 -8.77 -2.35 1.80
C SER A 61 -8.51 -1.01 2.51
N TYR A 62 -7.64 -1.01 3.51
CA TYR A 62 -7.42 0.15 4.39
C TYR A 62 -6.03 0.75 4.30
N ALA A 63 -5.01 -0.05 3.99
CA ALA A 63 -3.62 0.40 4.01
C ALA A 63 -3.33 1.41 2.88
N PHE A 64 -2.53 2.42 3.18
CA PHE A 64 -2.01 3.41 2.22
C PHE A 64 -3.08 4.22 1.47
N ARG A 65 -4.28 4.36 2.03
CA ARG A 65 -5.40 5.11 1.43
C ARG A 65 -5.73 6.37 2.22
N PRO A 66 -6.07 7.49 1.54
CA PRO A 66 -6.47 8.71 2.22
C PRO A 66 -7.76 8.49 3.01
N GLY A 67 -7.83 9.04 4.23
CA GLY A 67 -9.02 8.93 5.08
C GLY A 67 -9.27 7.54 5.68
N ARG A 68 -8.37 6.58 5.49
CA ARG A 68 -8.44 5.23 6.07
C ARG A 68 -7.21 4.93 6.92
N SER A 69 -7.37 4.09 7.92
CA SER A 69 -6.34 3.77 8.90
C SER A 69 -6.40 2.30 9.31
N GLN A 70 -5.34 1.84 10.00
CA GLN A 70 -5.34 0.53 10.65
C GLN A 70 -6.51 0.36 11.63
N ARG A 71 -6.94 1.46 12.29
CA ARG A 71 -8.03 1.39 13.27
C ARG A 71 -9.34 1.01 12.61
N ASP A 72 -9.61 1.49 11.40
CA ASP A 72 -10.80 1.13 10.64
C ASP A 72 -10.83 -0.37 10.31
N ALA A 73 -9.67 -0.93 9.94
CA ALA A 73 -9.52 -2.37 9.71
C ALA A 73 -9.85 -3.18 10.98
N VAL A 74 -9.30 -2.77 12.13
CA VAL A 74 -9.56 -3.42 13.43
C VAL A 74 -11.03 -3.29 13.83
N SER A 75 -11.63 -2.11 13.65
CA SER A 75 -13.05 -1.88 13.94
C SER A 75 -13.96 -2.78 13.10
N MET A 76 -13.63 -3.01 11.83
CA MET A 76 -14.39 -3.91 10.97
C MET A 76 -14.25 -5.38 11.39
N VAL A 77 -13.05 -5.83 11.75
CA VAL A 77 -12.85 -7.16 12.34
C VAL A 77 -13.67 -7.31 13.64
N TYR A 78 -13.60 -6.32 14.53
CA TYR A 78 -14.37 -6.33 15.78
C TYR A 78 -15.89 -6.36 15.54
N PHE A 79 -16.37 -5.60 14.55
CA PHE A 79 -17.78 -5.56 14.19
C PHE A 79 -18.29 -6.94 13.75
N TYR A 80 -17.57 -7.60 12.83
CA TYR A 80 -17.95 -8.92 12.32
C TYR A 80 -17.84 -10.03 13.36
N LEU A 81 -16.87 -9.96 14.27
CA LEU A 81 -16.66 -11.01 15.28
C LEU A 81 -17.55 -10.85 16.52
N TYR A 82 -17.91 -9.61 16.92
CA TYR A 82 -18.49 -9.38 18.26
C TYR A 82 -19.75 -8.50 18.29
N ILE A 83 -19.88 -7.49 17.43
CA ILE A 83 -21.00 -6.53 17.51
C ILE A 83 -22.24 -7.04 16.77
N ASN A 84 -22.07 -7.77 15.66
CA ASN A 84 -23.18 -8.09 14.77
C ASN A 84 -24.08 -9.24 15.32
N LYS A 85 -24.71 -8.99 16.47
CA LYS A 85 -25.63 -9.88 17.21
C LYS A 85 -26.96 -10.13 16.50
N ASN A 86 -27.25 -9.39 15.43
CA ASN A 86 -28.44 -9.56 14.59
C ASN A 86 -28.22 -10.57 13.46
N LEU A 87 -27.01 -11.07 13.29
CA LEU A 87 -26.73 -12.21 12.43
C LEU A 87 -27.24 -13.48 13.13
N LYS A 88 -27.88 -14.39 12.36
CA LYS A 88 -28.14 -15.75 12.82
C LYS A 88 -26.83 -16.35 13.35
N GLU A 89 -26.86 -17.16 14.41
CA GLU A 89 -25.65 -17.79 14.98
C GLU A 89 -24.76 -18.50 13.94
N THR A 90 -25.37 -18.97 12.85
CA THR A 90 -24.69 -19.61 11.71
C THR A 90 -23.83 -18.67 10.86
N LEU A 91 -23.96 -17.35 11.04
CA LEU A 91 -23.27 -16.31 10.26
C LEU A 91 -22.14 -15.63 11.04
N ILE A 92 -21.95 -15.99 12.32
CA ILE A 92 -20.81 -15.50 13.12
C ILE A 92 -19.55 -16.28 12.69
N PRO A 93 -18.49 -15.62 12.20
CA PRO A 93 -17.27 -16.31 11.80
C PRO A 93 -16.62 -17.02 12.98
N ARG A 94 -16.31 -18.31 12.84
CA ARG A 94 -15.63 -19.13 13.87
C ARG A 94 -14.12 -19.27 13.65
N TYR A 95 -13.66 -18.94 12.44
CA TYR A 95 -12.27 -19.10 12.04
C TYR A 95 -11.78 -17.82 11.37
N VAL A 96 -10.51 -17.51 11.62
CA VAL A 96 -9.77 -16.45 10.93
C VAL A 96 -8.64 -17.11 10.15
N ILE A 97 -8.53 -16.76 8.88
CA ILE A 97 -7.43 -17.21 8.03
C ILE A 97 -6.41 -16.07 7.98
N ASP A 98 -5.25 -16.30 8.60
CA ASP A 98 -4.12 -15.39 8.54
C ASP A 98 -3.25 -15.75 7.33
N ALA A 99 -3.09 -14.81 6.41
CA ALA A 99 -2.39 -15.00 5.14
C ALA A 99 -1.56 -13.76 4.79
N ASP A 100 -0.34 -13.98 4.29
CA ASP A 100 0.59 -12.92 3.88
C ASP A 100 1.22 -13.25 2.51
N ILE A 101 1.55 -12.20 1.76
CA ILE A 101 2.17 -12.33 0.42
C ILE A 101 3.68 -12.25 0.55
N LYS A 102 4.37 -13.36 0.23
CA LYS A 102 5.82 -13.40 0.23
C LYS A 102 6.41 -12.54 -0.89
N GLY A 103 7.19 -11.53 -0.51
CA GLY A 103 7.97 -10.72 -1.45
C GLY A 103 7.10 -9.91 -2.40
N PHE A 104 6.04 -9.26 -1.90
CA PHE A 104 5.05 -8.52 -2.69
C PHE A 104 5.69 -7.65 -3.79
N PHE A 105 6.65 -6.79 -3.45
CA PHE A 105 7.28 -5.87 -4.42
C PHE A 105 8.29 -6.55 -5.37
N ASP A 106 8.91 -7.64 -4.94
CA ASP A 106 9.94 -8.32 -5.73
C ASP A 106 9.33 -9.24 -6.81
N ASN A 107 8.06 -9.61 -6.66
CA ASN A 107 7.37 -10.61 -7.49
C ASN A 107 6.22 -10.03 -8.35
N ILE A 108 6.16 -8.70 -8.53
CA ILE A 108 5.18 -8.09 -9.44
C ILE A 108 5.62 -8.35 -10.88
N ASP A 109 4.76 -8.98 -11.69
CA ASP A 109 5.03 -9.14 -13.12
C ASP A 109 4.88 -7.79 -13.85
N HIS A 110 5.85 -7.48 -14.70
CA HIS A 110 5.94 -6.21 -15.43
C HIS A 110 5.46 -6.32 -16.89
N LYS A 111 5.00 -7.51 -17.31
CA LYS A 111 4.50 -7.78 -18.66
C LYS A 111 3.02 -7.45 -18.84
#